data_AF-A0A832YHT7-F1
#
_entry.id   AF-A0A832YHT7-F1
#
_cell.length_a   1.000
_cell.length_b   1.000
_cell.length_c   1.000
_cell.angle_alpha   90.00
_cell.angle_beta   90.00
_cell.angle_gamma   90.00
#
_symmetry.space_group_name_H-M   'P 1'
#
loop_
_entity.id
_entity.type
_entity.pdbx_description
1 polymer ?
#
loop_
_entity_poly.entity_id
_entity_poly.type
_entity_poly.pdbx_seq_one_letter_code
_entity_poly.pdbx_strand_id
1 'polypeptide(L)' 'KKTAYVIKVKALRYRLKIAKDRKEITNKEFWNIYKKIGGNTVRNSRHMRTLIEELKAKRKD' A
#
# COMPACT_ATOMS: atom_id res chain seq x y z
N LYS A 1 2.90 6.31 -21.85
CA LYS A 1 3.56 6.41 -20.52
C LYS A 1 2.56 6.66 -19.36
N LYS A 2 1.61 7.60 -19.48
CA LYS A 2 0.60 7.89 -18.43
C LYS A 2 -0.34 6.70 -18.12
N THR A 3 -0.80 5.97 -19.13
CA THR A 3 -1.75 4.85 -18.96
C THR A 3 -1.19 3.72 -18.11
N ALA A 4 0.06 3.30 -18.35
CA ALA A 4 0.73 2.26 -17.57
C ALA A 4 0.91 2.67 -16.10
N TYR A 5 1.23 3.95 -15.85
CA TYR A 5 1.32 4.50 -14.50
C TYR A 5 -0.04 4.45 -13.77
N VAL A 6 -1.11 4.86 -14.44
CA VAL A 6 -2.46 4.83 -13.85
C VAL A 6 -2.91 3.40 -13.55
N ILE A 7 -2.67 2.45 -14.47
CA ILE A 7 -2.99 1.03 -14.26
C ILE A 7 -2.23 0.48 -13.06
N LYS A 8 -0.91 0.76 -12.97
CA LYS A 8 -0.07 0.37 -11.83
C LYS A 8 -0.62 0.92 -10.51
N VAL A 9 -0.90 2.22 -10.44
CA VAL A 9 -1.41 2.89 -9.24
C VAL A 9 -2.76 2.32 -8.81
N LYS A 10 -3.70 2.13 -9.76
CA LYS A 10 -5.01 1.53 -9.48
C LYS A 10 -4.87 0.10 -8.93
N ALA A 11 -4.01 -0.72 -9.55
CA ALA A 11 -3.78 -2.09 -9.11
C ALA A 11 -3.14 -2.18 -7.72
N LEU A 12 -2.25 -1.25 -7.35
CA LEU A 12 -1.66 -1.19 -6.00
C LEU A 12 -2.70 -0.75 -4.97
N ARG A 13 -3.50 0.27 -5.28
CA ARG A 13 -4.57 0.76 -4.38
C ARG A 13 -5.64 -0.30 -4.11
N TYR A 14 -6.01 -1.06 -5.13
CA TYR A 14 -6.96 -2.16 -4.99
C TYR A 14 -6.42 -3.24 -4.02
N ARG A 15 -5.16 -3.65 -4.17
CA ARG A 15 -4.53 -4.60 -3.24
C ARG A 15 -4.42 -4.05 -1.82
N LEU A 16 -4.12 -2.77 -1.67
CA LEU A 16 -4.09 -2.12 -0.35
C LEU A 16 -5.48 -2.11 0.31
N LYS A 17 -6.54 -1.91 -0.48
CA LYS A 17 -7.93 -2.01 0.00
C LYS A 17 -8.23 -3.41 0.54
N ILE A 18 -7.84 -4.46 -0.18
CA ILE A 18 -8.00 -5.85 0.28
C ILE A 18 -7.26 -6.08 1.61
N ALA A 19 -6.03 -5.59 1.76
CA ALA A 19 -5.29 -5.72 3.02
C ALA A 19 -5.99 -5.00 4.20
N LYS A 20 -6.61 -3.84 3.94
CA LYS A 20 -7.44 -3.15 4.93
C LYS A 20 -8.69 -3.96 5.27
N ASP A 21 -9.38 -4.52 4.28
CA ASP A 21 -10.61 -5.29 4.46
C ASP A 21 -10.32 -6.59 5.24
N ARG A 22 -9.12 -7.17 5.09
CA ARG A 22 -8.60 -8.29 5.91
C ARG A 22 -8.17 -7.89 7.33
N LYS A 23 -8.31 -6.61 7.71
CA LYS A 23 -7.86 -6.04 8.99
C LYS A 23 -6.35 -6.20 9.25
N GLU A 24 -5.55 -6.36 8.19
CA GLU A 24 -4.09 -6.43 8.32
C GLU A 24 -3.46 -5.08 8.66
N ILE A 25 -4.14 -3.98 8.31
CA ILE A 25 -3.73 -2.59 8.53
C ILE A 25 -4.90 -1.78 9.07
N THR A 26 -4.62 -0.72 9.84
CA THR A 26 -5.67 0.23 10.27
C THR A 26 -5.94 1.28 9.21
N ASN A 27 -7.02 2.02 9.40
CA ASN A 27 -7.40 3.11 8.49
C ASN A 27 -6.32 4.20 8.39
N LYS A 28 -5.59 4.50 9.48
CA LYS A 28 -4.50 5.51 9.47
C LYS A 28 -3.33 5.07 8.57
N GLU A 29 -2.90 3.83 8.71
CA GLU A 29 -1.84 3.25 7.89
C GLU A 29 -2.23 3.09 6.43
N PHE A 30 -3.50 2.73 6.19
CA PHE A 30 -4.05 2.67 4.85
C PHE A 30 -3.84 4.00 4.11
N TRP A 31 -4.22 5.13 4.71
CA TRP A 31 -4.04 6.44 4.08
C TRP A 31 -2.58 6.84 3.93
N ASN A 32 -1.70 6.44 4.86
CA ASN A 32 -0.27 6.68 4.74
C ASN A 32 0.33 5.97 3.51
N ILE A 33 0.05 4.67 3.34
CA ILE A 33 0.51 3.92 2.16
C ILE A 33 -0.19 4.42 0.88
N TYR A 34 -1.48 4.75 0.96
CA TYR A 34 -2.26 5.26 -0.18
C TYR A 34 -1.64 6.53 -0.79
N LYS A 35 -1.18 7.46 0.04
CA LYS A 35 -0.47 8.67 -0.38
C LYS A 35 0.90 8.34 -0.99
N LYS A 36 1.67 7.42 -0.38
CA LYS A 36 2.97 6.95 -0.90
C LYS A 36 2.86 6.28 -2.28
N ILE A 37 1.77 5.55 -2.55
CA ILE A 37 1.51 5.00 -3.90
C ILE A 37 1.31 6.14 -4.92
N GLY A 38 0.62 7.21 -4.53
CA GLY A 38 0.43 8.40 -5.37
C GLY A 38 1.73 9.15 -5.66
N GLY A 39 2.68 9.15 -4.73
CA GLY A 39 4.03 9.71 -4.90
C GLY A 39 5.04 8.77 -5.57
N ASN A 40 4.61 7.63 -6.13
CA ASN A 40 5.47 6.61 -6.76
C ASN A 40 6.57 6.03 -5.84
N THR A 41 6.44 6.18 -4.53
CA THR A 41 7.36 5.58 -3.54
C THR A 41 7.22 4.05 -3.52
N VAL A 42 6.01 3.55 -3.78
CA VAL A 42 5.73 2.10 -3.85
C VAL A 42 5.99 1.58 -5.25
N ARG A 43 7.06 0.79 -5.38
CA ARG A 43 7.57 0.32 -6.68
C ARG A 43 6.74 -0.82 -7.27
N ASN A 44 6.36 -1.80 -6.45
CA ASN A 44 5.64 -3.00 -6.87
C ASN A 44 4.86 -3.62 -5.68
N SER A 45 4.15 -4.72 -5.94
CA SER A 45 3.36 -5.44 -4.92
C SER A 45 4.22 -6.01 -3.78
N ARG A 46 5.44 -6.45 -4.07
CA ARG A 46 6.38 -6.97 -3.05
C ARG A 46 6.76 -5.86 -2.07
N HIS A 47 7.19 -4.70 -2.58
CA HIS A 47 7.53 -3.54 -1.76
C HIS A 47 6.32 -3.09 -0.93
N MET A 48 5.11 -3.10 -1.50
CA MET A 48 3.89 -2.79 -0.73
C MET A 48 3.67 -3.76 0.44
N ARG A 49 3.91 -5.07 0.24
CA ARG A 49 3.81 -6.06 1.32
C ARG A 49 4.87 -5.84 2.39
N THR A 50 6.12 -5.59 2.01
CA THR A 50 7.20 -5.29 2.97
C THR A 50 6.84 -4.08 3.84
N LEU A 51 6.31 -3.00 3.25
CA LEU A 51 5.85 -1.83 4.01
C LEU A 51 4.71 -2.15 4.99
N ILE A 52 3.80 -3.07 4.62
CA ILE A 52 2.73 -3.52 5.50
C ILE A 52 3.31 -4.32 6.68
N GLU A 53 4.25 -5.22 6.41
CA GLU A 53 4.90 -6.02 7.46
C GLU A 53 5.74 -5.15 8.40
N GLU A 54 6.47 -4.14 7.89
CA GLU A 54 7.17 -3.16 8.71
C GLU A 54 6.22 -2.38 9.63
N LEU A 55 5.05 -1.98 9.12
CA LEU A 55 4.03 -1.30 9.93
C LEU A 55 3.43 -2.23 10.99
N LYS A 56 3.22 -3.50 10.66
CA LYS A 56 2.76 -4.52 11.63
C LYS A 56 3.81 -4.76 12.71
N ALA A 57 5.09 -4.84 12.35
CA ALA A 57 6.19 -5.03 13.30
C ALA A 57 6.25 -3.86 14.30
N LYS A 58 6.20 -2.62 13.80
CA LYS A 58 6.19 -1.39 14.63
C LYS A 58 5.01 -1.24 15.60
N ARG A 59 3.97 -2.06 15.49
CA ARG A 59 2.86 -2.09 16.45
C ARG A 59 3.03 -3.08 17.58
N LYS A 60 3.88 -4.08 17.36
CA LYS A 60 4.12 -5.16 18.31
C LYS A 60 5.22 -4.81 19.31
N ASP A 61 6.08 -3.84 18.95
CA ASP A 61 6.94 -3.09 19.87
C ASP A 61 6.12 -2.02 20.60
#